data_AF-A0A2W5MA70-F1
#
_entry.id   AF-A0A2W5MA70-F1
#
_cell.length_a   1.000
_cell.length_b   1.000
_cell.length_c   1.000
_cell.angle_alpha   90.00
_cell.angle_beta   90.00
_cell.angle_gamma   90.00
#
_symmetry.space_group_name_H-M   'P 1'
#
loop_
_entity.id
_entity.type
_entity.pdbx_description
1 polymer ?
#
loop_
_entity_poly.entity_id
_entity_poly.type
_entity_poly.pdbx_seq_one_letter_code
_entity_poly.pdbx_strand_id
1 'polypeptide(L)'
;MMRRTARRATAAAIIVAAAGGIAPTSARALDEDVMTNILSPIYLAKNLTAVCAKLDQSFIEDTRGRTGTAAEVTQRMVDQVLATMTRDEAAPIVVAAARHARAVGLGMIRAQSGGSVDDQTERVKRLCERTAEPFVRGVVEDHETRPDFFEQMLRDARQG
;
A
#
# COMPACT_ATOMS: atom_id res chain seq x y z
N MET A 1 41.59 5.97 -79.14
CA MET A 1 41.42 4.61 -78.60
C MET A 1 41.25 4.70 -77.09
N MET A 2 40.20 4.07 -76.58
CA MET A 2 39.76 4.07 -75.18
C MET A 2 40.77 3.43 -74.22
N ARG A 3 40.80 3.93 -72.97
CA ARG A 3 40.75 3.12 -71.74
C ARG A 3 40.51 4.04 -70.54
N ARG A 4 39.24 4.16 -70.13
CA ARG A 4 38.82 4.70 -68.83
C ARG A 4 38.94 3.57 -67.81
N THR A 5 39.84 3.69 -66.86
CA THR A 5 39.93 2.79 -65.70
C THR A 5 39.18 3.42 -64.53
N ALA A 6 38.13 2.71 -64.11
CA ALA A 6 37.35 3.02 -62.93
C ALA A 6 38.18 2.85 -61.65
N ARG A 7 38.04 3.78 -60.71
CA ARG A 7 38.26 3.52 -59.28
C ARG A 7 37.07 4.05 -58.51
N ARG A 8 36.24 3.11 -58.05
CA ARG A 8 35.25 3.33 -57.00
C ARG A 8 36.03 3.48 -55.69
N ALA A 9 35.80 4.56 -54.96
CA ALA A 9 36.17 4.67 -53.56
C ALA A 9 34.92 5.10 -52.80
N THR A 10 34.35 4.14 -52.10
CA THR A 10 33.22 4.22 -51.19
C THR A 10 33.61 5.10 -50.01
N ALA A 11 32.87 6.17 -49.73
CA ALA A 11 33.00 6.94 -48.49
C ALA A 11 31.64 6.94 -47.79
N ALA A 12 31.58 6.18 -46.69
CA ALA A 12 30.45 6.07 -45.80
C ALA A 12 30.21 7.40 -45.07
N ALA A 13 28.99 7.93 -45.15
CA ALA A 13 28.56 9.05 -44.31
C ALA A 13 27.88 8.49 -43.05
N ILE A 14 28.49 8.80 -41.91
CA ILE A 14 28.10 8.42 -40.55
C ILE A 14 26.79 9.15 -40.20
N ILE A 15 25.72 8.41 -39.93
CA ILE A 15 24.50 8.95 -39.33
C ILE A 15 24.75 9.05 -37.82
N VAL A 16 25.02 10.26 -37.33
CA VAL A 16 25.04 10.57 -35.89
C VAL A 16 23.59 10.65 -35.42
N ALA A 17 23.04 9.53 -34.95
CA ALA A 17 21.80 9.54 -34.19
C ALA A 17 22.10 10.16 -32.83
N ALA A 18 21.70 11.41 -32.63
CA ALA A 18 21.62 12.02 -31.31
C ALA A 18 20.58 11.24 -30.48
N ALA A 19 21.06 10.23 -29.75
CA ALA A 19 20.30 9.55 -28.73
C ALA A 19 19.99 10.58 -27.63
N GLY A 20 18.81 11.18 -27.70
CA GLY A 20 18.15 11.77 -26.54
C GLY A 20 17.98 10.65 -25.52
N GLY A 21 18.91 10.57 -24.58
CA GLY A 21 18.90 9.60 -23.50
C GLY A 21 17.70 9.87 -22.60
N ILE A 22 16.58 9.24 -22.90
CA ILE A 22 15.64 8.81 -21.87
C ILE A 22 16.43 7.76 -21.10
N ALA A 23 17.01 8.15 -19.97
CA ALA A 23 17.61 7.19 -19.05
C ALA A 23 16.53 6.12 -18.80
N PRO A 24 16.82 4.83 -19.00
CA PRO A 24 15.88 3.80 -18.63
C PRO A 24 15.64 3.99 -17.13
N THR A 25 14.43 4.43 -16.77
CA THR A 25 13.91 4.17 -15.44
C THR A 25 13.94 2.66 -15.35
N SER A 26 14.96 2.12 -14.67
CA SER A 26 15.00 0.71 -14.34
C SER A 26 13.71 0.47 -13.57
N ALA A 27 12.73 -0.13 -14.24
CA ALA A 27 11.50 -0.56 -13.61
C ALA A 27 11.95 -1.47 -12.49
N ARG A 28 11.86 -0.96 -11.25
CA ARG A 28 12.23 -1.73 -10.08
C ARG A 28 11.22 -2.87 -10.05
N ALA A 29 11.67 -4.12 -9.96
CA ALA A 29 10.78 -5.25 -9.78
C ALA A 29 10.07 -5.04 -8.44
N LEU A 30 8.86 -4.51 -8.51
CA LEU A 30 8.01 -4.24 -7.37
C LEU A 30 7.05 -5.42 -7.27
N ASP A 31 7.06 -6.12 -6.15
CA ASP A 31 6.06 -7.14 -5.89
C ASP A 31 4.76 -6.46 -5.44
N GLU A 32 3.88 -6.18 -6.40
CA GLU A 32 2.60 -5.51 -6.17
C GLU A 32 1.69 -6.32 -5.23
N ASP A 33 1.77 -7.65 -5.26
CA ASP A 33 0.96 -8.54 -4.42
C ASP A 33 1.44 -8.46 -2.97
N VAL A 34 2.76 -8.52 -2.74
CA VAL A 34 3.33 -8.34 -1.40
C VAL A 34 2.99 -6.96 -0.86
N MET A 35 3.16 -5.89 -1.64
CA MET A 35 2.80 -4.53 -1.21
C MET A 35 1.30 -4.40 -0.89
N THR A 36 0.45 -5.03 -1.68
CA THR A 36 -1.00 -5.09 -1.44
C THR A 36 -1.29 -5.81 -0.14
N ASN A 37 -0.61 -6.92 0.15
CA ASN A 37 -0.77 -7.68 1.38
C ASN A 37 -0.24 -6.94 2.63
N ILE A 38 0.77 -6.09 2.48
CA ILE A 38 1.26 -5.20 3.55
C ILE A 38 0.23 -4.09 3.82
N LEU A 39 -0.28 -3.43 2.78
CA LEU A 39 -1.19 -2.30 2.92
C LEU A 39 -2.61 -2.71 3.34
N SER A 40 -3.07 -3.89 2.97
CA SER A 40 -4.43 -4.38 3.29
C SER A 40 -4.76 -4.35 4.79
N PRO A 41 -3.96 -4.93 5.70
CA PRO A 41 -4.24 -4.86 7.13
C PRO A 41 -4.14 -3.43 7.69
N ILE A 42 -3.29 -2.58 7.14
CA ILE A 42 -3.17 -1.17 7.54
C ILE A 42 -4.44 -0.40 7.19
N TYR A 43 -4.96 -0.57 5.97
CA TYR A 43 -6.23 0.02 5.56
C TYR A 43 -7.41 -0.56 6.33
N LEU A 44 -7.39 -1.86 6.65
CA LEU A 44 -8.42 -2.47 7.48
C LEU A 44 -8.43 -1.86 8.88
N ALA A 45 -7.26 -1.70 9.51
CA ALA A 45 -7.15 -1.08 10.82
C ALA A 45 -7.67 0.36 10.78
N LYS A 46 -7.26 1.15 9.78
CA LYS A 46 -7.75 2.53 9.60
C LYS A 46 -9.27 2.60 9.42
N ASN A 47 -9.86 1.69 8.64
CA ASN A 47 -11.31 1.63 8.44
C ASN A 47 -12.04 1.24 9.75
N LEU A 48 -11.52 0.25 10.49
CA LEU A 48 -12.08 -0.19 11.76
C LEU A 48 -12.02 0.92 12.81
N THR A 49 -10.89 1.62 12.93
CA THR A 49 -10.77 2.81 13.79
C THR A 49 -11.83 3.84 13.44
N ALA A 50 -12.01 4.16 12.15
CA ALA A 50 -12.98 5.17 11.72
C ALA A 50 -14.45 4.78 12.01
N VAL A 51 -14.78 3.48 11.96
CA VAL A 51 -16.12 2.98 12.28
C VAL A 51 -16.33 2.91 13.79
N CYS A 52 -15.42 2.30 14.53
CA CYS A 52 -15.58 2.03 15.95
C CYS A 52 -15.50 3.30 16.79
N ALA A 53 -14.67 4.28 16.42
CA ALA A 53 -14.61 5.58 17.10
C ALA A 53 -15.93 6.38 17.01
N LYS A 54 -16.81 6.07 16.06
CA LYS A 54 -18.15 6.69 15.97
C LYS A 54 -19.16 6.05 16.93
N LEU A 55 -18.92 4.81 17.34
CA LEU A 55 -19.80 4.07 18.25
C LEU A 55 -19.35 4.23 19.69
N ASP A 56 -18.04 4.28 19.92
CA ASP A 56 -17.42 4.51 21.20
C ASP A 56 -16.13 5.33 21.02
N GLN A 57 -16.07 6.49 21.66
CA GLN A 57 -14.88 7.34 21.59
C GLN A 57 -13.69 6.78 22.37
N SER A 58 -13.90 5.90 23.36
CA SER A 58 -12.79 5.28 24.10
C SER A 58 -11.89 4.47 23.18
N PHE A 59 -12.44 3.93 22.07
CA PHE A 59 -11.70 3.16 21.08
C PHE A 59 -10.44 3.89 20.57
N ILE A 60 -10.47 5.23 20.49
CA ILE A 60 -9.30 6.03 20.07
C ILE A 60 -8.17 5.90 21.09
N GLU A 61 -8.50 5.91 22.39
CA GLU A 61 -7.55 5.79 23.49
C GLU A 61 -7.09 4.34 23.63
N ASP A 62 -8.01 3.38 23.56
CA ASP A 62 -7.76 1.95 23.75
C ASP A 62 -6.88 1.34 22.65
N THR A 63 -6.85 1.98 21.48
CA THR A 63 -6.01 1.58 20.33
C THR A 63 -4.85 2.53 20.04
N ARG A 64 -4.60 3.51 20.92
CA ARG A 64 -3.51 4.47 20.75
C ARG A 64 -2.14 3.78 20.79
N GLY A 65 -1.26 4.19 19.87
CA GLY A 65 0.16 3.84 19.91
C GLY A 65 0.98 4.86 20.71
N ARG A 66 2.24 4.53 20.99
CA ARG A 66 3.20 5.41 21.68
C ARG A 66 3.41 6.73 20.94
N THR A 67 3.22 6.74 19.62
CA THR A 67 3.51 7.89 18.75
C THR A 67 2.26 8.58 18.21
N GLY A 68 1.06 8.22 18.68
CA GLY A 68 -0.20 8.86 18.28
C GLY A 68 -1.37 7.89 18.23
N THR A 69 -2.53 8.41 17.85
CA THR A 69 -3.76 7.64 17.62
C THR A 69 -3.53 6.56 16.54
N ALA A 70 -4.31 5.48 16.58
CA ALA A 70 -4.27 4.44 15.55
C ALA A 70 -4.42 5.00 14.11
N ALA A 71 -5.25 6.04 13.94
CA ALA A 71 -5.44 6.70 12.65
C ALA A 71 -4.17 7.41 12.17
N GLU A 72 -3.44 8.07 13.06
CA GLU A 72 -2.17 8.74 12.74
C GLU A 72 -1.05 7.73 12.47
N VAL A 73 -0.95 6.68 13.30
CA VAL A 73 0.05 5.61 13.14
C VAL A 73 -0.15 4.89 11.80
N THR A 74 -1.37 4.42 11.52
CA THR A 74 -1.67 3.73 10.25
C THR A 74 -1.47 4.63 9.03
N GLN A 75 -1.73 5.94 9.14
CA GLN A 75 -1.40 6.87 8.06
C GLN A 75 0.10 6.97 7.83
N ARG A 76 0.92 7.07 8.88
CA ARG A 76 2.38 7.06 8.74
C ARG A 76 2.90 5.76 8.11
N MET A 77 2.32 4.62 8.46
CA MET A 77 2.67 3.34 7.85
C MET A 77 2.38 3.35 6.34
N VAL A 78 1.21 3.88 5.93
CA VAL A 78 0.89 4.07 4.50
C VAL A 78 1.95 4.96 3.84
N ASP A 79 2.26 6.11 4.44
CA ASP A 79 3.24 7.06 3.87
C ASP A 79 4.62 6.41 3.73
N GLN A 80 5.05 5.58 4.68
CA GLN A 80 6.32 4.84 4.63
C GLN A 80 6.37 3.79 3.52
N VAL A 81 5.26 3.06 3.30
CA VAL A 81 5.18 2.09 2.19
C VAL A 81 5.35 2.81 0.86
N LEU A 82 4.65 3.94 0.70
CA LEU A 82 4.57 4.70 -0.55
C LEU A 82 5.76 5.63 -0.80
N ALA A 83 6.60 5.91 0.20
CA ALA A 83 7.65 6.93 0.16
C ALA A 83 8.61 6.85 -1.04
N THR A 84 8.84 5.65 -1.59
CA THR A 84 9.76 5.44 -2.72
C THR A 84 9.05 5.08 -4.02
N MET A 85 7.72 5.17 -4.06
CA MET A 85 6.93 4.84 -5.23
C MET A 85 6.56 6.10 -5.99
N THR A 86 6.59 6.02 -7.32
CA THR A 86 5.89 6.97 -8.16
C THR A 86 4.38 6.80 -8.00
N ARG A 87 3.61 7.81 -8.42
CA ARG A 87 2.15 7.74 -8.38
C ARG A 87 1.60 6.56 -9.19
N ASP A 88 2.22 6.26 -10.33
CA ASP A 88 1.76 5.21 -11.24
C ASP A 88 2.02 3.82 -10.67
N GLU A 89 3.10 3.63 -9.91
CA GLU A 89 3.37 2.41 -9.14
C GLU A 89 2.44 2.28 -7.92
N ALA A 90 2.22 3.38 -7.19
CA ALA A 90 1.44 3.36 -5.95
C ALA A 90 -0.07 3.18 -6.18
N ALA A 91 -0.62 3.80 -7.23
CA ALA A 91 -2.06 3.83 -7.48
C ALA A 91 -2.73 2.45 -7.56
N PRO A 92 -2.26 1.49 -8.38
CA PRO A 92 -2.89 0.17 -8.46
C PRO A 92 -2.84 -0.58 -7.14
N ILE A 93 -1.70 -0.54 -6.44
CA ILE A 93 -1.49 -1.21 -5.14
C ILE A 93 -2.43 -0.64 -4.08
N VAL A 94 -2.50 0.69 -3.94
CA VAL A 94 -3.38 1.35 -2.98
C VAL A 94 -4.84 0.99 -3.25
N VAL A 95 -5.26 1.00 -4.52
CA VAL A 95 -6.64 0.64 -4.89
C VAL A 95 -6.93 -0.81 -4.56
N ALA A 96 -6.02 -1.74 -4.87
CA ALA A 96 -6.17 -3.16 -4.56
C ALA A 96 -6.26 -3.39 -3.04
N ALA A 97 -5.33 -2.84 -2.27
CA ALA A 97 -5.28 -2.97 -0.82
C ALA A 97 -6.53 -2.37 -0.14
N ALA A 98 -6.95 -1.17 -0.57
CA ALA A 98 -8.17 -0.55 -0.06
C ALA A 98 -9.43 -1.38 -0.39
N ARG A 99 -9.48 -2.01 -1.57
CA ARG A 99 -10.58 -2.92 -1.95
C ARG A 99 -10.60 -4.17 -1.10
N HIS A 100 -9.45 -4.79 -0.86
CA HIS A 100 -9.34 -5.96 0.03
C HIS A 100 -9.78 -5.61 1.46
N ALA A 101 -9.23 -4.54 2.03
CA ALA A 101 -9.62 -4.04 3.35
C ALA A 101 -11.12 -3.77 3.46
N ARG A 102 -11.70 -3.13 2.43
CA ARG A 102 -13.15 -2.87 2.39
C ARG A 102 -13.96 -4.16 2.30
N ALA A 103 -13.55 -5.13 1.50
CA ALA A 103 -14.26 -6.39 1.36
C ALA A 103 -14.29 -7.15 2.69
N VAL A 104 -13.16 -7.22 3.39
CA VAL A 104 -13.06 -7.84 4.72
C VAL A 104 -13.93 -7.08 5.74
N GLY A 105 -13.78 -5.76 5.83
CA GLY A 105 -14.55 -4.95 6.77
C GLY A 105 -16.06 -5.02 6.52
N LEU A 106 -16.51 -5.02 5.26
CA LEU A 106 -17.91 -5.23 4.92
C LEU A 106 -18.39 -6.64 5.29
N GLY A 107 -17.55 -7.67 5.12
CA GLY A 107 -17.86 -9.02 5.57
C GLY A 107 -18.11 -9.07 7.08
N MET A 108 -17.23 -8.44 7.87
CA MET A 108 -17.37 -8.35 9.33
C MET A 108 -18.66 -7.64 9.76
N ILE A 109 -19.00 -6.51 9.11
CA ILE A 109 -20.22 -5.74 9.42
C ILE A 109 -21.47 -6.49 8.99
N ARG A 110 -21.49 -7.08 7.78
CA ARG A 110 -22.66 -7.84 7.27
C ARG A 110 -22.97 -9.05 8.13
N ALA A 111 -21.96 -9.69 8.73
CA ALA A 111 -22.15 -10.77 9.69
C ALA A 111 -22.94 -10.33 10.94
N GLN A 112 -23.06 -9.01 11.21
CA GLN A 112 -23.84 -8.46 12.32
C GLN A 112 -25.29 -8.11 11.94
N SER A 113 -25.73 -8.41 10.71
CA SER A 113 -27.06 -8.06 10.21
C SER A 113 -28.20 -8.91 10.81
N GLY A 114 -29.45 -8.47 10.62
CA GLY A 114 -30.67 -9.14 11.10
C GLY A 114 -31.27 -8.50 12.35
N GLY A 115 -32.52 -8.82 12.69
CA GLY A 115 -33.19 -8.26 13.88
C GLY A 115 -33.38 -6.74 13.85
N SER A 116 -33.58 -6.12 15.02
CA SER A 116 -33.80 -4.68 15.14
C SER A 116 -32.52 -3.87 14.91
N VAL A 117 -32.66 -2.56 14.70
CA VAL A 117 -31.51 -1.64 14.55
C VAL A 117 -30.68 -1.59 15.84
N ASP A 118 -31.34 -1.66 17.00
CA ASP A 118 -30.65 -1.67 18.29
C ASP A 118 -29.81 -2.95 18.46
N ASP A 119 -30.37 -4.11 18.10
CA ASP A 119 -29.63 -5.38 18.14
C ASP A 119 -28.41 -5.37 17.20
N GLN A 120 -28.56 -4.75 16.02
CA GLN A 120 -27.46 -4.59 15.07
C GLN A 120 -26.38 -3.68 15.63
N THR A 121 -26.76 -2.54 16.20
CA THR A 121 -25.84 -1.58 16.80
C THR A 121 -25.03 -2.23 17.92
N GLU A 122 -25.71 -2.99 18.78
CA GLU A 122 -25.11 -3.69 19.92
C GLU A 122 -24.18 -4.83 19.45
N ARG A 123 -24.49 -5.52 18.35
CA ARG A 123 -23.56 -6.47 17.72
C ARG A 123 -22.33 -5.79 17.12
N VAL A 124 -22.49 -4.64 16.49
CA VAL A 124 -21.34 -3.89 15.94
C VAL A 124 -20.47 -3.34 17.07
N LYS A 125 -21.04 -2.90 18.20
CA LYS A 125 -20.26 -2.55 19.40
C LYS A 125 -19.40 -3.71 19.89
N ARG A 126 -19.98 -4.90 20.04
CA ARG A 126 -19.22 -6.11 20.40
C ARG A 126 -18.15 -6.48 19.38
N LEU A 127 -18.41 -6.28 18.08
CA LEU A 127 -17.38 -6.45 17.04
C LEU A 127 -16.21 -5.48 17.27
N CYS A 128 -16.51 -4.23 17.61
CA CYS A 128 -15.49 -3.24 17.91
C CYS A 128 -14.63 -3.65 19.10
N GLU A 129 -15.23 -4.01 20.23
CA GLU A 129 -14.52 -4.41 21.45
C GLU A 129 -13.73 -5.72 21.28
N ARG A 130 -14.36 -6.76 20.72
CA ARG A 130 -13.79 -8.13 20.77
C ARG A 130 -12.92 -8.47 19.58
N THR A 131 -12.98 -7.70 18.50
CA THR A 131 -12.28 -8.01 17.25
C THR A 131 -11.52 -6.81 16.73
N ALA A 132 -12.17 -5.66 16.59
CA ALA A 132 -11.53 -4.51 15.98
C ALA A 132 -10.44 -3.93 16.88
N GLU A 133 -10.70 -3.74 18.18
CA GLU A 133 -9.74 -3.19 19.14
C GLU A 133 -8.46 -4.03 19.20
N PRO A 134 -8.48 -5.35 19.48
CA PRO A 134 -7.25 -6.14 19.52
C PRO A 134 -6.54 -6.18 18.16
N PHE A 135 -7.28 -6.19 17.04
CA PHE A 135 -6.67 -6.15 15.72
C PHE A 135 -5.94 -4.83 15.45
N VAL A 136 -6.60 -3.70 15.67
CA VAL A 136 -6.03 -2.36 15.46
C VAL A 136 -4.84 -2.15 16.38
N ARG A 137 -4.97 -2.50 17.67
CA ARG A 137 -3.87 -2.44 18.62
C ARG A 137 -2.68 -3.28 18.16
N GLY A 138 -2.91 -4.52 17.71
CA GLY A 138 -1.87 -5.38 17.18
C GLY A 138 -1.13 -4.77 15.98
N VAL A 139 -1.85 -4.19 15.02
CA VAL A 139 -1.23 -3.51 13.86
C VAL A 139 -0.35 -2.33 14.29
N VAL A 140 -0.84 -1.51 15.23
CA VAL A 140 -0.13 -0.34 15.76
C VAL A 140 1.10 -0.76 16.57
N GLU A 141 0.93 -1.69 17.51
CA GLU A 141 1.99 -2.19 18.38
C GLU A 141 3.07 -2.90 17.58
N ASP A 142 2.72 -3.74 16.61
CA ASP A 142 3.69 -4.45 15.78
C ASP A 142 4.58 -3.48 15.00
N HIS A 143 4.00 -2.39 14.48
CA HIS A 143 4.74 -1.37 13.76
C HIS A 143 5.71 -0.61 14.67
N GLU A 144 5.24 -0.21 15.86
CA GLU A 144 6.05 0.60 16.76
C GLU A 144 7.11 -0.22 17.51
N THR A 145 6.82 -1.48 17.86
CA THR A 145 7.74 -2.33 18.65
C THR A 145 8.80 -3.01 17.80
N ARG A 146 8.53 -3.21 16.50
CA ARG A 146 9.45 -3.86 15.55
C ARG A 146 9.61 -3.03 14.27
N PRO A 147 10.09 -1.79 14.35
CA PRO A 147 10.24 -0.93 13.17
C PRO A 147 11.18 -1.56 12.13
N ASP A 148 12.27 -2.20 12.57
CA ASP A 148 13.25 -2.85 11.68
C ASP A 148 12.63 -4.00 10.87
N PHE A 149 11.68 -4.72 11.45
CA PHE A 149 10.97 -5.80 10.75
C PHE A 149 10.07 -5.25 9.66
N PHE A 150 9.35 -4.16 9.95
CA PHE A 150 8.53 -3.48 8.95
C PHE A 150 9.39 -2.93 7.80
N GLU A 151 10.52 -2.30 8.12
CA GLU A 151 11.45 -1.84 7.10
C GLU A 151 12.03 -2.98 6.27
N GLN A 152 12.38 -4.11 6.88
CA GLN A 152 12.87 -5.28 6.16
C GLN A 152 11.81 -5.82 5.20
N MET A 153 10.57 -5.94 5.66
CA MET A 153 9.45 -6.37 4.82
C MET A 153 9.26 -5.46 3.59
N LEU A 154 9.40 -4.14 3.78
CA LEU A 154 9.38 -3.19 2.66
C LEU A 154 10.60 -3.32 1.74
N ARG A 155 11.79 -3.61 2.28
CA ARG A 155 12.99 -3.86 1.47
C ARG A 155 12.82 -5.11 0.60
N ASP A 156 12.26 -6.17 1.14
CA ASP A 156 12.05 -7.44 0.44
C ASP A 156 11.00 -7.28 -0.67
N ALA A 157 9.87 -6.63 -0.38
CA ALA A 157 8.81 -6.34 -1.35
C ALA A 157 9.28 -5.47 -2.54
N ARG A 158 10.40 -4.74 -2.38
CA ARG A 158 11.00 -3.86 -3.40
C ARG A 158 12.13 -4.51 -4.19
N GLN A 159 12.45 -5.78 -3.89
CA GLN A 159 13.52 -6.51 -4.58
C GLN A 159 13.00 -7.49 -5.63
N GLY A 160 11.74 -7.91 -5.54
CA GLY A 160 11.10 -8.79 -6.53
C GLY A 160 11.69 -10.19 -6.54
#